data_AF-A0A957MZN2-F1
#
_entry.id   AF-A0A957MZN2-F1
#
_cell.length_a   1.000
_cell.length_b   1.000
_cell.length_c   1.000
_cell.angle_alpha   90.00
_cell.angle_beta   90.00
_cell.angle_gamma   90.00
#
_symmetry.space_group_name_H-M   'P 1'
#
loop_
_entity.id
_entity.type
_entity.pdbx_description
1 polymer ?
#
loop_
_entity_poly.entity_id
_entity_poly.type
_entity_poly.pdbx_seq_one_letter_code
_entity_poly.pdbx_strand_id
1 'polypeptide(L)'
;TLAAQQAASLRRSVEAQFPGQLKALDNLSSAFNAAKKDVLSAKILFIFLGLPGVALAAYLAKFAAELFAEAQRRELSLLRTRGATPWQIGLIIAVASVLLAIGGSLLGILFGLVTLVVSAGAQAASALNPLAPGFDWAMFANTVGIAFLAGLALTFLAAFVPGFGALRREITQERRSTRRVNAPPLWKRIYLDVILLVTAAAVLVVVQINGGFKPSANEAASVQLSFYIFLAPFFAWVGLVLLILRLVERVLSAGGAQLAAGFKRLFGEIGEVAGKSVARRAARVSAAVTVIALTLSFGTSLALFQQTYRNEKQLDAQYIVGADIRLTPALNTPQNAGFATQLQVPGVDGVTGVVRDTQALVGSEKNTVYGIDVPSFRHVAYLPDSFFVDGAAQQTIDAMTNRTTNYAPGSAQQVLDALAATPNGVIIS
;
A
#
# COMPACT_ATOMS: atom_id res chain seq x y z
N THR A 1 -24.68 -3.33 -0.49
CA THR A 1 -24.91 -2.13 -1.33
C THR A 1 -26.24 -2.31 -2.05
N LEU A 2 -26.85 -1.23 -2.56
CA LEU A 2 -28.10 -1.31 -3.34
C LEU A 2 -27.94 -2.23 -4.57
N ALA A 3 -26.81 -2.13 -5.28
CA ALA A 3 -26.50 -2.99 -6.42
C ALA A 3 -26.50 -4.49 -6.07
N ALA A 4 -25.90 -4.89 -4.94
CA ALA A 4 -25.93 -6.29 -4.48
C ALA A 4 -27.35 -6.76 -4.13
N GLN A 5 -28.20 -5.88 -3.56
CA GLN A 5 -29.60 -6.21 -3.30
C GLN A 5 -30.40 -6.36 -4.60
N GLN A 6 -30.13 -5.51 -5.59
CA GLN A 6 -30.73 -5.60 -6.92
C GLN A 6 -30.31 -6.89 -7.63
N ALA A 7 -29.02 -7.22 -7.67
CA ALA A 7 -28.52 -8.46 -8.24
C ALA A 7 -29.13 -9.69 -7.55
N ALA A 8 -29.22 -9.69 -6.22
CA ALA A 8 -29.86 -10.77 -5.47
C ALA A 8 -31.37 -10.89 -5.77
N SER A 9 -32.07 -9.76 -5.95
CA SER A 9 -33.48 -9.76 -6.33
C SER A 9 -33.70 -10.28 -7.74
N LEU A 10 -32.88 -9.85 -8.69
CA LEU A 10 -32.91 -10.29 -10.09
C LEU A 10 -32.62 -11.78 -10.19
N ARG A 11 -31.62 -12.28 -9.44
CA ARG A 11 -31.32 -13.71 -9.32
C ARG A 11 -32.56 -14.52 -8.92
N ARG A 12 -33.27 -14.09 -7.88
CA ARG A 12 -34.48 -14.77 -7.39
C ARG A 12 -35.60 -14.74 -8.43
N SER A 13 -35.79 -13.62 -9.13
CA SER A 13 -36.79 -13.50 -10.18
C SER A 13 -36.52 -14.45 -11.35
N VAL A 14 -35.26 -14.55 -11.79
CA VAL A 14 -34.85 -15.48 -12.87
C VAL A 14 -35.01 -16.94 -12.43
N GLU A 15 -34.57 -17.30 -11.21
CA GLU A 15 -34.76 -18.66 -10.67
C GLU A 15 -36.24 -19.04 -10.53
N ALA A 16 -37.11 -18.09 -10.19
CA ALA A 16 -38.55 -18.32 -10.07
C ALA A 16 -39.24 -18.53 -11.43
N GLN A 17 -38.77 -17.87 -12.49
CA GLN A 17 -39.31 -18.03 -13.85
C GLN A 17 -38.86 -19.33 -14.52
N PHE A 18 -37.67 -19.84 -14.18
CA PHE A 18 -37.09 -21.05 -14.78
C PHE A 18 -36.75 -22.12 -13.71
N PRO A 19 -37.74 -22.60 -12.94
CA PRO A 19 -37.49 -23.48 -11.80
C PRO A 19 -36.86 -24.80 -12.24
N GLY A 20 -35.70 -25.13 -11.65
CA GLY A 20 -34.98 -26.37 -11.92
C GLY A 20 -34.25 -26.42 -13.26
N GLN A 21 -34.37 -25.39 -14.11
CA GLN A 21 -33.70 -25.33 -15.41
C GLN A 21 -32.35 -24.59 -15.35
N LEU A 22 -32.21 -23.66 -14.41
CA LEU A 22 -31.04 -22.81 -14.26
C LEU A 22 -30.56 -22.79 -12.81
N LYS A 23 -29.24 -22.78 -12.64
CA LYS A 23 -28.58 -22.45 -11.38
C LYS A 23 -27.96 -21.07 -11.50
N ALA A 24 -28.45 -20.11 -10.73
CA ALA A 24 -27.95 -18.74 -10.76
C ALA A 24 -26.95 -18.49 -9.62
N LEU A 25 -25.84 -17.85 -9.96
CA LEU A 25 -24.78 -17.48 -9.02
C LEU A 25 -24.63 -15.97 -9.03
N ASP A 26 -24.71 -15.36 -7.85
CA ASP A 26 -24.54 -13.92 -7.65
C ASP A 26 -23.04 -13.61 -7.47
N ASN A 27 -22.39 -13.23 -8.55
CA ASN A 27 -20.97 -12.91 -8.54
C ASN A 27 -20.71 -11.59 -7.81
N LEU A 28 -21.61 -10.61 -7.97
CA LEU A 28 -21.47 -9.31 -7.33
C LEU A 28 -21.52 -9.41 -5.80
N SER A 29 -22.52 -10.09 -5.25
CA SER A 29 -22.65 -10.29 -3.80
C SER A 29 -21.53 -11.16 -3.22
N SER A 30 -21.11 -12.20 -3.94
CA SER A 30 -20.00 -13.06 -3.50
C SER A 30 -18.68 -12.30 -3.50
N ALA A 31 -18.38 -11.51 -4.54
CA ALA A 31 -17.23 -10.62 -4.60
C ALA A 31 -17.26 -9.55 -3.50
N PHE A 32 -18.42 -8.95 -3.22
CA PHE A 32 -18.57 -7.98 -2.12
C PHE A 32 -18.31 -8.61 -0.75
N ASN A 33 -18.80 -9.83 -0.52
CA ASN A 33 -18.58 -10.53 0.75
C ASN A 33 -17.12 -10.95 0.91
N ALA A 34 -16.45 -11.37 -0.17
CA ALA A 34 -15.01 -11.64 -0.18
C ALA A 34 -14.24 -10.35 0.12
N ALA A 35 -14.53 -9.26 -0.58
CA ALA A 35 -13.90 -7.95 -0.34
C ALA A 35 -14.11 -7.47 1.11
N LYS A 36 -15.28 -7.71 1.72
CA LYS A 36 -15.54 -7.37 3.12
C LYS A 36 -14.67 -8.16 4.09
N LYS A 37 -14.41 -9.45 3.82
CA LYS A 37 -13.48 -10.27 4.61
C LYS A 37 -12.04 -9.75 4.46
N ASP A 38 -11.66 -9.31 3.27
CA ASP A 38 -10.33 -8.78 2.97
C ASP A 38 -10.02 -7.42 3.61
N VAL A 39 -11.04 -6.71 4.14
CA VAL A 39 -10.84 -5.43 4.85
C VAL A 39 -9.87 -5.56 6.02
N LEU A 40 -9.84 -6.71 6.72
CA LEU A 40 -8.89 -6.92 7.82
C LEU A 40 -7.44 -6.94 7.30
N SER A 41 -7.19 -7.65 6.19
CA SER A 41 -5.89 -7.69 5.52
C SER A 41 -5.48 -6.30 5.00
N ALA A 42 -6.43 -5.53 4.45
CA ALA A 42 -6.19 -4.17 4.01
C ALA A 42 -5.78 -3.23 5.17
N LYS A 43 -6.37 -3.39 6.37
CA LYS A 43 -5.97 -2.64 7.57
C LYS A 43 -4.53 -2.94 7.99
N ILE A 44 -4.12 -4.20 7.91
CA ILE A 44 -2.73 -4.61 8.21
C ILE A 44 -1.77 -3.95 7.23
N LEU A 45 -2.09 -4.00 5.93
CA LEU A 45 -1.30 -3.35 4.89
C LEU A 45 -1.19 -1.83 5.11
N PHE A 46 -2.30 -1.19 5.51
CA PHE A 46 -2.32 0.24 5.81
C PHE A 46 -1.41 0.60 6.98
N ILE A 47 -1.46 -0.15 8.08
CA ILE A 47 -0.57 0.09 9.24
C ILE A 47 0.88 -0.11 8.81
N PHE A 48 1.16 -1.18 8.05
CA PHE A 48 2.51 -1.49 7.60
C PHE A 48 3.08 -0.41 6.68
N LEU A 49 2.27 0.15 5.79
CA LEU A 49 2.67 1.21 4.87
C LEU A 49 2.73 2.59 5.56
N GLY A 50 1.86 2.84 6.54
CA GLY A 50 1.79 4.10 7.28
C GLY A 50 2.86 4.25 8.36
N LEU A 51 3.22 3.17 9.05
CA LEU A 51 4.18 3.18 10.16
C LEU A 51 5.55 3.75 9.78
N PRO A 52 6.14 3.41 8.62
CA PRO A 52 7.34 4.07 8.09
C PRO A 52 7.21 5.60 7.99
N GLY A 53 6.07 6.09 7.50
CA GLY A 53 5.77 7.52 7.42
C GLY A 53 5.69 8.17 8.80
N VAL A 54 5.05 7.51 9.76
CA VAL A 54 4.97 7.97 11.15
C VAL A 54 6.36 8.02 11.80
N ALA A 55 7.19 6.98 11.59
CA ALA A 55 8.56 6.94 12.11
C ALA A 55 9.42 8.06 11.53
N LEU A 56 9.27 8.35 10.23
CA LEU A 56 9.95 9.43 9.56
C LEU A 56 9.49 10.80 10.09
N ALA A 57 8.18 11.01 10.28
CA ALA A 57 7.64 12.22 10.89
C ALA A 57 8.18 12.43 12.31
N ALA A 58 8.24 11.36 13.12
CA ALA A 58 8.81 11.40 14.46
C ALA A 58 10.29 11.79 14.44
N TYR A 59 11.06 11.23 13.49
CA TYR A 59 12.47 11.58 13.32
C TYR A 59 12.63 13.04 12.90
N LEU A 60 11.83 13.53 11.96
CA LEU A 60 11.82 14.93 11.53
C LEU A 60 11.53 15.88 12.70
N ALA A 61 10.52 15.56 13.50
CA ALA A 61 10.18 16.32 14.70
C ALA A 61 11.34 16.33 15.71
N LYS A 62 11.97 15.17 15.93
CA LYS A 62 13.16 15.05 16.79
C LYS A 62 14.34 15.88 16.26
N PHE A 63 14.59 15.83 14.95
CA PHE A 63 15.67 16.59 14.31
C PHE A 63 15.44 18.10 14.42
N ALA A 64 14.20 18.56 14.19
CA ALA A 64 13.83 19.95 14.40
C ALA A 64 14.02 20.37 15.87
N ALA A 65 13.60 19.54 16.82
CA ALA A 65 13.78 19.79 18.25
C ALA A 65 15.26 19.86 18.66
N GLU A 66 16.13 19.01 18.09
CA GLU A 66 17.59 19.07 18.31
C GLU A 66 18.20 20.40 17.82
N LEU A 67 17.73 20.91 16.67
CA LEU A 67 18.15 22.21 16.15
C LEU A 67 17.72 23.36 17.05
N PHE A 68 16.46 23.35 17.52
CA PHE A 68 15.95 24.36 18.44
C PHE A 68 16.64 24.32 19.80
N ALA A 69 16.89 23.12 20.34
CA ALA A 69 17.58 22.96 21.61
C ALA A 69 19.01 23.54 21.57
N GLU A 70 19.72 23.42 20.45
CA GLU A 70 21.04 24.04 20.28
C GLU A 70 20.93 25.58 20.21
N ALA A 71 19.92 26.12 19.52
CA ALA A 71 19.69 27.56 19.45
C ALA A 71 19.31 28.16 20.82
N GLN A 72 18.47 27.46 21.58
CA GLN A 72 17.99 27.88 22.91
C GLN A 72 19.02 27.66 24.03
N ARG A 73 20.11 26.95 23.76
CA ARG A 73 21.13 26.63 24.77
C ARG A 73 21.64 27.86 25.51
N ARG A 74 21.84 28.98 24.79
CA ARG A 74 22.29 30.24 25.40
C ARG A 74 21.27 30.80 26.39
N GLU A 75 19.97 30.74 26.06
CA GLU A 75 18.90 31.21 26.93
C GLU A 75 18.78 30.35 28.19
N LEU A 76 18.86 29.02 28.04
CA LEU A 76 18.84 28.09 29.17
C LEU A 76 20.04 28.31 30.09
N SER A 77 21.23 28.57 29.53
CA SER A 77 22.42 28.90 30.31
C SER A 77 22.26 30.21 31.09
N LEU A 78 21.62 31.23 30.49
CA LEU A 78 21.33 32.50 31.17
C LEU A 78 20.35 32.32 32.32
N LEU A 79 19.26 31.57 32.12
CA LEU A 79 18.30 31.25 33.18
C LEU A 79 18.98 30.56 34.36
N ARG A 80 19.90 29.64 34.08
CA ARG A 80 20.67 28.94 35.11
C ARG A 80 21.62 29.86 35.87
N THR A 81 22.30 30.79 35.19
CA THR A 81 23.14 31.81 35.86
C THR A 81 22.32 32.75 36.76
N ARG A 82 21.02 32.91 36.47
CA ARG A 82 20.06 33.66 37.31
C ARG A 82 19.44 32.82 38.44
N GLY A 83 19.91 31.60 38.66
CA GLY A 83 19.48 30.74 39.77
C GLY A 83 18.39 29.72 39.44
N ALA A 84 18.01 29.56 38.17
CA ALA A 84 17.02 28.54 37.79
C ALA A 84 17.55 27.12 38.07
N THR A 85 16.74 26.30 38.74
CA THR A 85 17.10 24.91 39.06
C THR A 85 16.94 24.02 37.82
N PRO A 86 17.68 22.88 37.71
CA PRO A 86 17.52 21.93 36.61
C PRO A 86 16.09 21.40 36.48
N TRP A 87 15.36 21.30 37.60
CA TRP A 87 13.96 20.91 37.61
C TRP A 87 13.06 21.95 36.94
N GLN A 88 13.24 23.24 37.27
CA GLN A 88 12.52 24.34 36.64
C GLN A 88 12.79 24.40 35.14
N ILE A 89 14.04 24.20 34.73
CA ILE A 89 14.41 24.14 33.31
C ILE A 89 13.75 22.95 32.61
N GLY A 90 13.77 21.77 33.25
CA GLY A 90 13.09 20.58 32.73
C GLY A 90 11.58 20.78 32.57
N LEU A 91 10.95 21.49 33.51
CA LEU A 91 9.52 21.83 33.46
C LEU A 91 9.22 22.81 32.32
N ILE A 92 10.06 23.80 32.08
CA ILE A 92 9.93 24.71 30.92
C ILE A 92 9.98 23.91 29.62
N ILE A 93 10.95 22.99 29.47
CA ILE A 93 11.07 22.12 28.29
C ILE A 93 9.83 21.23 28.14
N ALA A 94 9.32 20.66 29.24
CA ALA A 94 8.14 19.82 29.23
C ALA A 94 6.89 20.61 28.78
N VAL A 95 6.65 21.78 29.36
CA VAL A 95 5.50 22.64 29.01
C VAL A 95 5.61 23.10 27.55
N ALA A 96 6.78 23.54 27.10
CA ALA A 96 6.99 23.89 25.70
C ALA A 96 6.73 22.71 24.76
N SER A 97 7.17 21.51 25.12
CA SER A 97 6.93 20.28 24.35
C SER A 97 5.45 19.90 24.31
N VAL A 98 4.70 20.10 25.40
CA VAL A 98 3.24 19.87 25.43
C VAL A 98 2.51 20.87 24.53
N LEU A 99 2.85 22.16 24.59
CA LEU A 99 2.24 23.17 23.74
C LEU A 99 2.52 22.89 22.26
N LEU A 100 3.76 22.52 21.92
CA LEU A 100 4.14 22.08 20.57
C LEU A 100 3.37 20.82 20.16
N ALA A 101 3.20 19.86 21.06
CA ALA A 101 2.48 18.63 20.77
C ALA A 101 0.98 18.86 20.53
N ILE A 102 0.33 19.73 21.30
CA ILE A 102 -1.07 20.10 21.09
C ILE A 102 -1.23 20.80 19.74
N GLY A 103 -0.43 21.86 19.49
CA GLY A 103 -0.49 22.60 18.22
C GLY A 103 -0.18 21.72 17.02
N GLY A 104 0.86 20.89 17.11
CA GLY A 104 1.25 19.94 16.07
C GLY A 104 0.19 18.88 15.79
N SER A 105 -0.49 18.37 16.82
CA SER A 105 -1.56 17.37 16.66
C SER A 105 -2.81 17.97 16.02
N LEU A 106 -3.20 19.19 16.43
CA LEU A 106 -4.33 19.90 15.83
C LEU A 106 -4.08 20.20 14.34
N LEU A 107 -2.90 20.74 14.02
CA LEU A 107 -2.51 20.99 12.64
C LEU A 107 -2.38 19.68 11.85
N GLY A 108 -1.84 18.63 12.45
CA GLY A 108 -1.73 17.31 11.82
C GLY A 108 -3.08 16.72 11.44
N ILE A 109 -4.07 16.82 12.32
CA ILE A 109 -5.45 16.39 12.02
C ILE A 109 -6.05 17.25 10.91
N LEU A 110 -5.88 18.57 10.98
CA LEU A 110 -6.38 19.49 9.96
C LEU A 110 -5.80 19.14 8.58
N PHE A 111 -4.47 19.03 8.46
CA PHE A 111 -3.82 18.65 7.21
C PHE A 111 -4.21 17.25 6.75
N GLY A 112 -4.32 16.29 7.68
CA GLY A 112 -4.76 14.93 7.36
C GLY A 112 -6.17 14.88 6.77
N LEU A 113 -7.12 15.63 7.35
CA LEU A 113 -8.48 15.74 6.83
C LEU A 113 -8.52 16.44 5.47
N VAL A 114 -7.78 17.54 5.31
CA VAL A 114 -7.68 18.24 4.02
C VAL A 114 -7.11 17.31 2.93
N THR A 115 -6.01 16.61 3.21
CA THR A 115 -5.43 15.65 2.26
C THR A 115 -6.39 14.49 1.95
N LEU A 116 -7.14 14.00 2.94
CA LEU A 116 -8.15 12.96 2.72
C LEU A 116 -9.25 13.43 1.76
N VAL A 117 -9.82 14.62 2.00
CA VAL A 117 -10.86 15.19 1.12
C VAL A 117 -10.33 15.43 -0.29
N VAL A 118 -9.11 15.99 -0.42
CA VAL A 118 -8.49 16.26 -1.73
C VAL A 118 -8.18 14.96 -2.48
N SER A 119 -7.68 13.93 -1.79
CA SER A 119 -7.22 12.69 -2.44
C SER A 119 -8.33 11.69 -2.76
N ALA A 120 -9.43 11.69 -2.01
CA ALA A 120 -10.54 10.78 -2.20
C ALA A 120 -11.80 11.45 -2.81
N GLY A 121 -11.74 12.76 -3.08
CA GLY A 121 -12.76 13.50 -3.83
C GLY A 121 -14.15 13.46 -3.21
N ALA A 122 -15.19 13.48 -4.06
CA ALA A 122 -16.59 13.58 -3.66
C ALA A 122 -17.04 12.45 -2.71
N GLN A 123 -16.46 11.25 -2.82
CA GLN A 123 -16.81 10.11 -1.96
C GLN A 123 -16.37 10.35 -0.51
N ALA A 124 -15.12 10.74 -0.25
CA ALA A 124 -14.68 11.07 1.10
C ALA A 124 -15.35 12.34 1.64
N ALA A 125 -15.58 13.34 0.79
CA ALA A 125 -16.30 14.54 1.19
C ALA A 125 -17.72 14.22 1.69
N SER A 126 -18.40 13.28 1.05
CA SER A 126 -19.73 12.81 1.48
C SER A 126 -19.68 11.99 2.77
N ALA A 127 -18.69 11.11 2.93
CA ALA A 127 -18.51 10.28 4.13
C ALA A 127 -18.09 11.09 5.37
N LEU A 128 -17.37 12.20 5.17
CA LEU A 128 -16.96 13.12 6.25
C LEU A 128 -17.98 14.24 6.50
N ASN A 129 -19.06 14.30 5.73
CA ASN A 129 -20.09 15.32 5.90
C ASN A 129 -20.88 15.05 7.20
N PRO A 130 -20.74 15.88 8.24
CA PRO A 130 -21.42 15.64 9.51
C PRO A 130 -22.95 15.81 9.41
N LEU A 131 -23.42 16.42 8.32
CA LEU A 131 -24.84 16.62 8.01
C LEU A 131 -25.42 15.47 7.18
N ALA A 132 -24.61 14.49 6.77
CA ALA A 132 -25.10 13.35 6.00
C ALA A 132 -25.96 12.42 6.88
N PRO A 133 -27.09 11.90 6.36
CA PRO A 133 -27.87 10.88 7.05
C PRO A 133 -27.02 9.64 7.30
N GLY A 134 -26.91 9.20 8.57
CA GLY A 134 -26.13 8.03 8.96
C GLY A 134 -24.66 8.29 9.30
N PHE A 135 -24.26 9.55 9.50
CA PHE A 135 -22.91 9.87 9.98
C PHE A 135 -22.64 9.31 11.38
N ASP A 136 -21.61 8.47 11.51
CA ASP A 136 -21.23 7.86 12.78
C ASP A 136 -20.27 8.79 13.56
N TRP A 137 -20.87 9.64 14.40
CA TRP A 137 -20.15 10.54 15.30
C TRP A 137 -19.23 9.81 16.28
N ALA A 138 -19.61 8.61 16.72
CA ALA A 138 -18.82 7.86 17.69
C ALA A 138 -17.53 7.34 17.02
N MET A 139 -17.63 6.77 15.82
CA MET A 139 -16.48 6.33 15.05
C MET A 139 -15.56 7.50 14.67
N PHE A 140 -16.13 8.63 14.25
CA PHE A 140 -15.35 9.82 13.92
C PHE A 140 -14.58 10.35 15.14
N ALA A 141 -15.27 10.58 16.27
CA ALA A 141 -14.66 11.08 17.49
C ALA A 141 -13.58 10.13 18.03
N ASN A 142 -13.80 8.81 17.94
CA ASN A 142 -12.81 7.81 18.36
C ASN A 142 -11.56 7.86 17.48
N THR A 143 -11.73 7.91 16.15
CA THR A 143 -10.61 7.97 15.21
C THR A 143 -9.79 9.25 15.37
N VAL A 144 -10.46 10.41 15.48
CA VAL A 144 -9.81 11.70 15.72
C VAL A 144 -9.14 11.71 17.10
N GLY A 145 -9.77 11.16 18.13
CA GLY A 145 -9.21 11.06 19.48
C GLY A 145 -7.94 10.21 19.54
N ILE A 146 -7.94 9.03 18.91
CA ILE A 146 -6.75 8.18 18.80
C ILE A 146 -5.64 8.91 18.04
N ALA A 147 -5.96 9.53 16.90
CA ALA A 147 -4.98 10.28 16.11
C ALA A 147 -4.39 11.46 16.90
N PHE A 148 -5.23 12.19 17.64
CA PHE A 148 -4.80 13.30 18.49
C PHE A 148 -3.86 12.83 19.61
N LEU A 149 -4.23 11.77 20.34
CA LEU A 149 -3.40 11.23 21.42
C LEU A 149 -2.09 10.65 20.92
N ALA A 150 -2.12 9.92 19.80
CA ALA A 150 -0.93 9.39 19.16
C ALA A 150 0.01 10.51 18.68
N GLY A 151 -0.55 11.52 17.99
CA GLY A 151 0.19 12.71 17.56
C GLY A 151 0.79 13.48 18.74
N LEU A 152 0.03 13.62 19.82
CA LEU A 152 0.46 14.33 21.03
C LEU A 152 1.61 13.59 21.69
N ALA A 153 1.48 12.29 21.91
CA ALA A 153 2.53 11.47 22.50
C ALA A 153 3.80 11.48 21.64
N LEU A 154 3.66 11.30 20.33
CA LEU A 154 4.80 11.24 19.41
C LEU A 154 5.53 12.57 19.32
N THR A 155 4.81 13.67 19.17
CA THR A 155 5.39 15.03 19.08
C THR A 155 6.01 15.45 20.40
N PHE A 156 5.35 15.14 21.52
CA PHE A 156 5.89 15.38 22.85
C PHE A 156 7.21 14.64 23.05
N LEU A 157 7.25 13.33 22.77
CA LEU A 157 8.47 12.53 22.92
C LEU A 157 9.58 13.03 22.00
N ALA A 158 9.25 13.38 20.76
CA ALA A 158 10.20 13.90 19.79
C ALA A 158 10.81 15.25 20.21
N ALA A 159 10.03 16.12 20.86
CA ALA A 159 10.50 17.42 21.34
C ALA A 159 11.21 17.33 22.70
N PHE A 160 10.65 16.57 23.63
CA PHE A 160 11.11 16.49 25.01
C PHE A 160 12.43 15.72 25.16
N VAL A 161 12.57 14.57 24.49
CA VAL A 161 13.75 13.70 24.65
C VAL A 161 15.06 14.41 24.28
N PRO A 162 15.16 15.14 23.14
CA PRO A 162 16.36 15.92 22.82
C PRO A 162 16.63 17.05 23.82
N GLY A 163 15.60 17.82 24.19
CA GLY A 163 15.74 18.95 25.10
C GLY A 163 16.21 18.52 26.49
N PHE A 164 15.61 17.45 27.02
CA PHE A 164 16.02 16.88 28.31
C PHE A 164 17.40 16.23 28.25
N GLY A 165 17.75 15.61 27.12
CA GLY A 165 19.08 15.10 26.86
C GLY A 165 20.16 16.19 26.87
N ALA A 166 19.87 17.36 26.32
CA ALA A 166 20.77 18.52 26.34
C ALA A 166 21.02 19.02 27.77
N LEU A 167 19.97 19.15 28.58
CA LEU A 167 20.05 19.52 29.99
C LEU A 167 20.94 18.54 30.78
N ARG A 168 20.74 17.23 30.61
CA ARG A 168 21.57 16.21 31.29
C ARG A 168 23.04 16.27 30.89
N ARG A 169 23.32 16.47 29.60
CA ARG A 169 24.71 16.56 29.09
C ARG A 169 25.44 17.73 29.72
N GLU A 170 24.81 18.89 29.82
CA GLU A 170 25.40 20.08 30.45
C GLU A 170 25.75 19.85 31.93
N ILE A 171 24.84 19.24 32.70
CA ILE A 171 25.08 18.87 34.12
C ILE A 171 26.28 17.92 34.26
N THR A 172 26.41 16.94 33.36
CA THR A 172 27.52 15.98 33.40
C THR A 172 28.84 16.52 32.86
N GLN A 173 28.81 17.47 31.92
CA GLN A 173 30.01 18.07 31.31
C GLN A 173 30.66 19.10 32.24
N GLU A 174 29.89 19.85 33.04
CA GLU A 174 30.47 20.70 34.10
C GLU A 174 31.26 19.91 35.14
N ARG A 175 30.89 18.65 35.41
CA ARG A 175 31.63 17.76 36.33
C ARG A 175 32.84 17.05 35.71
N ARG A 176 33.00 17.10 34.39
CA ARG A 176 34.12 16.50 33.65
C ARG A 176 34.64 17.49 32.61
N SER A 177 35.17 18.61 33.08
CA SER A 177 36.13 19.34 32.26
C SER A 177 37.27 18.37 31.91
N THR A 178 37.66 18.29 30.64
CA THR A 178 38.85 17.56 30.14
C THR A 178 38.72 16.06 29.76
N ARG A 179 37.56 15.56 29.30
CA ARG A 179 37.60 14.38 28.41
C ARG A 179 36.63 14.54 27.23
N ARG A 180 37.19 14.88 26.07
CA ARG A 180 36.52 14.77 24.75
C ARG A 180 36.18 13.29 24.51
N VAL A 181 35.07 12.82 25.06
CA VAL A 181 34.51 11.51 24.71
C VAL A 181 33.35 11.78 23.77
N ASN A 182 33.66 12.16 22.53
CA ASN A 182 32.75 11.94 21.40
C ASN A 182 32.78 10.44 21.08
N ALA A 183 32.29 9.63 22.02
CA ALA A 183 32.07 8.22 21.76
C ALA A 183 30.99 8.11 20.66
N PRO A 184 31.23 7.33 19.59
CA PRO A 184 30.17 7.04 18.64
C PRO A 184 28.99 6.38 19.37
N PRO A 185 27.74 6.65 18.93
CA PRO A 185 26.54 6.10 19.56
C PRO A 185 26.56 4.56 19.58
N LEU A 186 25.89 3.98 20.58
CA LEU A 186 25.92 2.53 20.86
C LEU A 186 25.55 1.67 19.64
N TRP A 187 24.57 2.10 18.85
CA TRP A 187 24.13 1.36 17.66
C TRP A 187 25.24 1.17 16.61
N LYS A 188 26.16 2.14 16.46
CA LYS A 188 27.33 2.02 15.56
C LYS A 188 28.39 1.07 16.10
N ARG A 189 28.52 1.00 17.43
CA ARG A 189 29.52 0.15 18.10
C ARG A 189 29.14 -1.32 18.03
N ILE A 190 27.86 -1.61 18.20
CA ILE A 190 27.30 -2.97 18.20
C ILE A 190 27.02 -3.44 16.76
N TYR A 191 27.19 -2.58 15.74
CA TYR A 191 26.84 -2.87 14.35
C TYR A 191 25.36 -3.29 14.22
N LEU A 192 24.48 -2.55 14.90
CA LEU A 192 23.04 -2.83 14.92
C LEU A 192 22.44 -2.79 13.51
N ASP A 193 22.97 -1.94 12.63
CA ASP A 193 22.68 -1.90 11.20
C ASP A 193 22.85 -3.27 10.54
N VAL A 194 24.03 -3.89 10.73
CA VAL A 194 24.36 -5.19 10.14
C VAL A 194 23.53 -6.31 10.78
N ILE A 195 23.38 -6.30 12.11
CA ILE A 195 22.58 -7.29 12.83
C ILE A 195 21.14 -7.32 12.31
N LEU A 196 20.52 -6.14 12.16
CA LEU A 196 19.15 -6.05 11.65
C LEU A 196 19.04 -6.54 10.21
N LEU A 197 20.01 -6.23 9.34
CA LEU A 197 20.00 -6.69 7.95
C LEU A 197 20.21 -8.21 7.83
N VAL A 198 21.12 -8.79 8.62
CA VAL A 198 21.32 -10.24 8.69
C VAL A 198 20.06 -10.92 9.23
N THR A 199 19.43 -10.34 10.25
CA THR A 199 18.17 -10.85 10.81
C THR A 199 17.05 -10.80 9.77
N ALA A 200 16.93 -9.70 9.02
CA ALA A 200 15.97 -9.58 7.93
C ALA A 200 16.19 -10.65 6.85
N ALA A 201 17.44 -10.86 6.42
CA ALA A 201 17.79 -11.88 5.45
C ALA A 201 17.49 -13.30 5.98
N ALA A 202 17.81 -13.58 7.24
CA ALA A 202 17.48 -14.86 7.88
C ALA A 202 15.97 -15.10 7.90
N VAL A 203 15.16 -14.10 8.28
CA VAL A 203 13.70 -14.20 8.26
C VAL A 203 13.19 -14.44 6.84
N LEU A 204 13.73 -13.74 5.84
CA LEU A 204 13.36 -13.96 4.43
C LEU A 204 13.65 -15.38 3.96
N VAL A 205 14.84 -15.91 4.28
CA VAL A 205 15.21 -17.29 3.93
C VAL A 205 14.28 -18.28 4.62
N VAL A 206 13.97 -18.09 5.89
CA VAL A 206 13.02 -18.94 6.63
C VAL A 206 11.62 -18.89 5.99
N VAL A 207 11.13 -17.69 5.65
CA VAL A 207 9.83 -17.52 4.97
C VAL A 207 9.83 -18.24 3.62
N GLN A 208 10.93 -18.13 2.86
CA GLN A 208 11.03 -18.72 1.53
C GLN A 208 11.13 -20.25 1.57
N ILE A 209 11.87 -20.81 2.53
CA ILE A 209 11.95 -22.27 2.75
C ILE A 209 10.59 -22.82 3.18
N ASN A 210 9.83 -22.08 3.99
CA ASN A 210 8.48 -22.47 4.42
C ASN A 210 7.40 -22.29 3.34
N GLY A 211 7.79 -22.11 2.08
CA GLY A 211 6.89 -22.08 0.93
C GLY A 211 6.46 -20.69 0.48
N GLY A 212 6.91 -19.61 1.14
CA GLY A 212 6.58 -18.24 0.76
C GLY A 212 5.08 -17.94 0.73
N PHE A 213 4.66 -17.02 -0.14
CA PHE A 213 3.24 -16.75 -0.42
C PHE A 213 2.65 -17.87 -1.31
N LYS A 214 2.37 -19.03 -0.72
CA LYS A 214 1.52 -20.04 -1.37
C LYS A 214 0.11 -19.95 -0.78
N PRO A 215 -0.91 -19.56 -1.56
CA PRO A 215 -2.30 -19.70 -1.13
C PRO A 215 -2.60 -21.20 -0.96
N SER A 216 -2.50 -21.71 0.26
CA SER A 216 -2.92 -23.06 0.61
C SER A 216 -4.43 -23.05 0.86
N ALA A 217 -5.15 -24.08 0.40
CA ALA A 217 -6.60 -24.24 0.57
C ALA A 217 -7.06 -24.30 2.04
N ASN A 218 -6.13 -24.44 3.01
CA ASN A 218 -6.43 -24.43 4.44
C ASN A 218 -6.20 -23.04 5.03
N GLU A 219 -7.29 -22.30 5.29
CA GLU A 219 -7.28 -20.94 5.85
C GLU A 219 -6.64 -20.84 7.26
N ALA A 220 -6.55 -21.95 8.01
CA ALA A 220 -6.02 -21.91 9.38
C ALA A 220 -4.48 -21.82 9.45
N ALA A 221 -3.75 -22.37 8.48
CA ALA A 221 -2.28 -22.34 8.45
C ALA A 221 -1.71 -21.06 7.82
N SER A 222 -2.45 -20.41 6.92
CA SER A 222 -2.05 -19.17 6.26
C SER A 222 -2.06 -17.96 7.21
N VAL A 223 -2.90 -17.97 8.25
CA VAL A 223 -3.01 -16.86 9.22
C VAL A 223 -1.79 -16.74 10.13
N GLN A 224 -1.16 -17.85 10.56
CA GLN A 224 0.05 -17.81 11.39
C GLN A 224 1.32 -17.44 10.61
N LEU A 225 1.43 -17.83 9.33
CA LEU A 225 2.56 -17.45 8.48
C LEU A 225 2.55 -15.94 8.14
N SER A 226 1.37 -15.32 8.15
CA SER A 226 1.15 -13.93 7.73
C SER A 226 1.87 -12.89 8.60
N PHE A 227 2.03 -13.09 9.91
CA PHE A 227 2.67 -12.09 10.78
C PHE A 227 4.20 -12.02 10.57
N TYR A 228 4.86 -13.17 10.48
CA TYR A 228 6.33 -13.25 10.35
C TYR A 228 6.85 -12.67 9.03
N ILE A 229 6.03 -12.68 7.98
CA ILE A 229 6.35 -12.10 6.68
C ILE A 229 6.63 -10.59 6.79
N PHE A 230 5.97 -9.87 7.70
CA PHE A 230 6.18 -8.43 7.88
C PHE A 230 7.43 -8.10 8.70
N LEU A 231 8.00 -9.07 9.40
CA LEU A 231 9.18 -8.85 10.25
C LEU A 231 10.46 -8.64 9.43
N ALA A 232 10.60 -9.38 8.33
CA ALA A 232 11.70 -9.22 7.38
C ALA A 232 11.79 -7.79 6.81
N PRO A 233 10.75 -7.24 6.14
CA PRO A 233 10.81 -5.89 5.59
C PRO A 233 10.93 -4.83 6.69
N PHE A 234 10.36 -5.04 7.89
CA PHE A 234 10.58 -4.14 9.03
C PHE A 234 12.06 -4.05 9.43
N PHE A 235 12.72 -5.19 9.67
CA PHE A 235 14.14 -5.20 10.02
C PHE A 235 15.03 -4.72 8.88
N ALA A 236 14.69 -5.05 7.63
CA ALA A 236 15.39 -4.55 6.46
C ALA A 236 15.32 -3.02 6.40
N TRP A 237 14.14 -2.43 6.62
CA TRP A 237 13.96 -0.99 6.63
C TRP A 237 14.83 -0.31 7.69
N VAL A 238 14.70 -0.73 8.96
CA VAL A 238 15.45 -0.12 10.07
C VAL A 238 16.96 -0.31 9.89
N GLY A 239 17.38 -1.52 9.48
CA GLY A 239 18.78 -1.83 9.20
C GLY A 239 19.35 -0.97 8.07
N LEU A 240 18.61 -0.79 6.97
CA LEU A 240 19.02 -0.02 5.82
C LEU A 240 19.08 1.48 6.12
N VAL A 241 18.15 2.03 6.92
CA VAL A 241 18.24 3.42 7.40
C VAL A 241 19.51 3.64 8.22
N LEU A 242 19.80 2.77 9.18
CA LEU A 242 21.00 2.88 10.02
C LEU A 242 22.29 2.70 9.20
N LEU A 243 22.28 1.80 8.21
CA LEU A 243 23.39 1.58 7.29
C LEU A 243 23.62 2.83 6.41
N ILE A 244 22.57 3.44 5.84
CA ILE A 244 22.69 4.68 5.05
C ILE A 244 23.27 5.80 5.91
N LEU A 245 22.77 6.00 7.14
CA LEU A 245 23.34 6.98 8.07
C LEU A 245 24.83 6.75 8.30
N ARG A 246 25.26 5.49 8.41
CA ARG A 246 26.67 5.13 8.59
C ARG A 246 27.50 5.37 7.33
N LEU A 247 27.00 4.99 6.17
CA LEU A 247 27.69 5.11 4.89
C LEU A 247 27.85 6.58 4.49
N VAL A 248 26.78 7.38 4.57
CA VAL A 248 26.80 8.81 4.24
C VAL A 248 27.76 9.55 5.17
N GLU A 249 27.71 9.30 6.49
CA GLU A 249 28.66 9.89 7.42
C GLU A 249 30.11 9.48 7.12
N ARG A 250 30.36 8.21 6.79
CA ARG A 250 31.71 7.72 6.44
C ARG A 250 32.21 8.37 5.15
N VAL A 251 31.37 8.49 4.13
CA VAL A 251 31.71 9.16 2.86
C VAL A 251 32.01 10.64 3.09
N LEU A 252 31.19 11.35 3.86
CA LEU A 252 31.39 12.77 4.17
C LEU A 252 32.65 13.03 5.02
N SER A 253 32.94 12.16 5.98
CA SER A 253 34.11 12.31 6.86
C SER A 253 35.42 11.90 6.17
N ALA A 254 35.43 10.81 5.42
CA ALA A 254 36.61 10.36 4.67
C ALA A 254 36.88 11.19 3.42
N GLY A 255 35.82 11.61 2.70
CA GLY A 255 35.89 12.40 1.47
C GLY A 255 36.06 13.90 1.69
N GLY A 256 36.36 14.36 2.91
CA GLY A 256 36.36 15.79 3.24
C GLY A 256 37.30 16.64 2.38
N ALA A 257 38.46 16.11 1.99
CA ALA A 257 39.40 16.79 1.08
C ALA A 257 38.83 16.93 -0.34
N GLN A 258 38.18 15.89 -0.85
CA GLN A 258 37.56 15.89 -2.18
C GLN A 258 36.34 16.83 -2.21
N LEU A 259 35.53 16.84 -1.15
CA LEU A 259 34.41 17.77 -0.98
C LEU A 259 34.88 19.23 -0.96
N ALA A 260 35.93 19.53 -0.19
CA ALA A 260 36.50 20.87 -0.12
C ALA A 260 37.07 21.32 -1.48
N ALA A 261 37.76 20.42 -2.19
CA ALA A 261 38.28 20.71 -3.54
C ALA A 261 37.15 20.94 -4.56
N GLY A 262 36.09 20.13 -4.53
CA GLY A 262 34.93 20.28 -5.40
C GLY A 262 34.19 21.60 -5.16
N PHE A 263 33.94 21.94 -3.89
CA PHE A 263 33.30 23.22 -3.54
C PHE A 263 34.20 24.41 -3.87
N LYS A 264 35.53 24.28 -3.73
CA LYS A 264 36.49 25.31 -4.14
C LYS A 264 36.38 25.62 -5.63
N ARG A 265 36.24 24.58 -6.46
CA ARG A 265 36.10 24.76 -7.92
C ARG A 265 34.84 25.52 -8.30
N LEU A 266 33.76 25.38 -7.53
CA LEU A 266 32.46 26.02 -7.81
C LEU A 266 32.33 27.41 -7.18
N PHE A 267 32.85 27.61 -5.96
CA PHE A 267 32.57 28.80 -5.14
C PHE A 267 33.84 29.49 -4.61
N GLY A 268 35.03 29.13 -5.12
CA GLY A 268 36.30 29.69 -4.69
C GLY A 268 36.65 29.36 -3.22
N GLU A 269 37.34 30.27 -2.54
CA GLU A 269 37.83 30.04 -1.17
C GLU A 269 36.73 29.83 -0.13
N ILE A 270 35.59 30.53 -0.29
CA ILE A 270 34.41 30.35 0.57
C ILE A 270 33.86 28.92 0.44
N GLY A 271 33.88 28.37 -0.77
CA GLY A 271 33.53 26.97 -1.04
C GLY A 271 34.43 25.98 -0.30
N GLU A 272 35.74 26.23 -0.26
CA GLU A 272 36.69 25.35 0.44
C GLU A 272 36.37 25.29 1.95
N VAL A 273 36.04 26.44 2.56
CA VAL A 273 35.64 26.53 3.96
C VAL A 273 34.31 25.81 4.20
N ALA A 274 33.33 25.99 3.31
CA ALA A 274 32.05 25.29 3.38
C ALA A 274 32.22 23.76 3.31
N GLY A 275 33.01 23.26 2.35
CA GLY A 275 33.27 21.82 2.21
C GLY A 275 33.97 21.21 3.44
N LYS A 276 34.96 21.92 4.03
CA LYS A 276 35.59 21.51 5.29
C LYS A 276 34.60 21.55 6.47
N SER A 277 33.69 22.52 6.51
CA SER A 277 32.64 22.60 7.53
C SER A 277 31.67 21.42 7.46
N VAL A 278 31.24 21.04 6.25
CA VAL A 278 30.39 19.87 6.01
C VAL A 278 31.06 18.59 6.49
N ALA A 279 32.32 18.36 6.12
CA ALA A 279 33.07 17.17 6.53
C ALA A 279 33.25 17.09 8.06
N ARG A 280 33.52 18.23 8.72
CA ARG A 280 33.63 18.30 10.18
C ARG A 280 32.30 18.07 10.91
N ARG A 281 31.17 18.32 10.24
CA ARG A 281 29.80 18.12 10.76
C ARG A 281 29.12 16.91 10.13
N ALA A 282 29.89 15.95 9.59
CA ALA A 282 29.40 14.82 8.82
C ALA A 282 28.22 14.07 9.47
N ALA A 283 28.24 13.87 10.80
CA ALA A 283 27.12 13.19 11.49
C ALA A 283 25.80 13.95 11.41
N ARG A 284 25.81 15.28 11.60
CA ARG A 284 24.60 16.12 11.54
C ARG A 284 24.12 16.28 10.09
N VAL A 285 25.06 16.46 9.16
CA VAL A 285 24.75 16.55 7.72
C VAL A 285 24.19 15.23 7.21
N SER A 286 24.78 14.10 7.60
CA SER A 286 24.31 12.76 7.25
C SER A 286 22.89 12.51 7.74
N ALA A 287 22.56 12.90 8.97
CA ALA A 287 21.21 12.82 9.49
C ALA A 287 20.22 13.62 8.62
N ALA A 288 20.52 14.88 8.34
CA ALA A 288 19.67 15.74 7.51
C ALA A 288 19.47 15.19 6.09
N VAL A 289 20.57 14.82 5.42
CA VAL A 289 20.55 14.27 4.06
C VAL A 289 19.76 12.97 4.01
N THR A 290 19.97 12.08 4.98
CA THR A 290 19.25 10.80 5.04
C THR A 290 17.75 11.02 5.20
N VAL A 291 17.33 11.94 6.06
CA VAL A 291 15.90 12.26 6.23
C VAL A 291 15.27 12.81 4.96
N ILE A 292 15.94 13.76 4.29
CA ILE A 292 15.42 14.34 3.05
C ILE A 292 15.30 13.25 1.99
N ALA A 293 16.34 12.43 1.81
CA ALA A 293 16.35 11.33 0.87
C ALA A 293 15.24 10.30 1.19
N LEU A 294 15.06 9.96 2.47
CA LEU A 294 14.08 8.97 2.91
C LEU A 294 12.65 9.49 2.77
N THR A 295 12.42 10.79 3.02
CA THR A 295 11.14 11.46 2.76
C THR A 295 10.77 11.44 1.29
N LEU A 296 11.69 11.84 0.42
CA LEU A 296 11.45 11.86 -1.03
C LEU A 296 11.26 10.44 -1.58
N SER A 297 12.08 9.49 -1.16
CA SER A 297 12.01 8.09 -1.62
C SER A 297 10.74 7.40 -1.12
N PHE A 298 10.37 7.61 0.15
CA PHE A 298 9.13 7.06 0.71
C PHE A 298 7.90 7.68 0.03
N GLY A 299 7.88 9.00 -0.17
CA GLY A 299 6.77 9.68 -0.84
C GLY A 299 6.57 9.22 -2.28
N THR A 300 7.66 9.12 -3.06
CA THR A 300 7.61 8.63 -4.45
C THR A 300 7.21 7.16 -4.52
N SER A 301 7.80 6.30 -3.68
CA SER A 301 7.44 4.89 -3.61
C SER A 301 5.98 4.69 -3.19
N LEU A 302 5.47 5.48 -2.24
CA LEU A 302 4.08 5.42 -1.79
C LEU A 302 3.12 5.87 -2.90
N ALA A 303 3.46 6.92 -3.65
CA ALA A 303 2.65 7.38 -4.77
C ALA A 303 2.58 6.33 -5.90
N LEU A 304 3.73 5.75 -6.27
CA LEU A 304 3.79 4.66 -7.25
C LEU A 304 3.01 3.43 -6.78
N PHE A 305 3.18 3.05 -5.52
CA PHE A 305 2.43 1.95 -4.91
C PHE A 305 0.93 2.20 -4.95
N GLN A 306 0.47 3.39 -4.55
CA GLN A 306 -0.96 3.73 -4.57
C GLN A 306 -1.53 3.66 -5.99
N GLN A 307 -0.81 4.19 -6.99
CA GLN A 307 -1.26 4.18 -8.38
C GLN A 307 -1.34 2.77 -8.95
N THR A 308 -0.29 1.97 -8.76
CA THR A 308 -0.24 0.57 -9.21
C THR A 308 -1.28 -0.27 -8.49
N TYR A 309 -1.40 -0.15 -7.17
CA TYR A 309 -2.39 -0.88 -6.37
C TYR A 309 -3.83 -0.54 -6.78
N ARG A 310 -4.14 0.74 -7.05
CA ARG A 310 -5.47 1.14 -7.52
C ARG A 310 -5.78 0.54 -8.89
N ASN A 311 -4.82 0.58 -9.82
CA ASN A 311 -4.98 -0.01 -11.14
C ASN A 311 -5.23 -1.52 -11.05
N GLU A 312 -4.40 -2.24 -10.31
CA GLU A 312 -4.55 -3.68 -10.10
C GLU A 312 -5.88 -4.01 -9.41
N LYS A 313 -6.31 -3.24 -8.40
CA LYS A 313 -7.59 -3.51 -7.72
C LYS A 313 -8.80 -3.21 -8.59
N GLN A 314 -8.70 -2.26 -9.53
CA GLN A 314 -9.76 -2.03 -10.51
C GLN A 314 -9.85 -3.20 -11.49
N LEU A 315 -8.71 -3.70 -12.00
CA LEU A 315 -8.65 -4.87 -12.87
C LEU A 315 -9.13 -6.14 -12.16
N ASP A 316 -8.68 -6.38 -10.92
CA ASP A 316 -9.14 -7.49 -10.08
C ASP A 316 -10.67 -7.44 -9.89
N ALA A 317 -11.23 -6.25 -9.60
CA ALA A 317 -12.67 -6.11 -9.39
C ALA A 317 -13.45 -6.45 -10.67
N GLN A 318 -12.96 -5.97 -11.83
CA GLN A 318 -13.55 -6.28 -13.13
C GLN A 318 -13.46 -7.78 -13.46
N TYR A 319 -12.33 -8.41 -13.14
CA TYR A 319 -12.09 -9.83 -13.42
C TYR A 319 -12.88 -10.77 -12.48
N ILE A 320 -12.88 -10.50 -11.18
CA ILE A 320 -13.56 -11.33 -10.16
C ILE A 320 -15.07 -11.24 -10.31
N VAL A 321 -15.61 -10.03 -10.54
CA VAL A 321 -17.05 -9.87 -10.76
C VAL A 321 -17.41 -10.42 -12.13
N GLY A 322 -16.69 -10.04 -13.18
CA GLY A 322 -16.94 -10.45 -14.56
C GLY A 322 -18.28 -9.95 -15.06
N ALA A 323 -19.37 -10.62 -14.66
CA ALA A 323 -20.76 -10.24 -14.86
C ALA A 323 -21.52 -10.36 -13.52
N ASP A 324 -22.54 -9.53 -13.29
CA ASP A 324 -23.26 -9.48 -12.00
C ASP A 324 -23.84 -10.83 -11.57
N ILE A 325 -24.43 -11.56 -12.53
CA ILE A 325 -25.05 -12.86 -12.32
C ILE A 325 -24.54 -13.84 -13.37
N ARG A 326 -24.12 -15.01 -12.93
CA ARG A 326 -23.78 -16.14 -13.79
C ARG A 326 -24.89 -17.19 -13.72
N LEU A 327 -25.46 -17.51 -14.88
CA LEU A 327 -26.48 -18.55 -15.01
C LEU A 327 -25.83 -19.80 -15.61
N THR A 328 -26.03 -20.95 -14.97
CA THR A 328 -25.56 -22.25 -15.48
C THR A 328 -26.78 -23.15 -15.70
N PRO A 329 -27.02 -23.63 -16.93
CA PRO A 329 -28.08 -24.59 -17.21
C PRO A 329 -27.94 -25.85 -16.36
N ALA A 330 -29.07 -26.41 -15.92
CA ALA A 330 -29.08 -27.68 -15.23
C ALA A 330 -28.73 -28.81 -16.21
N LEU A 331 -28.01 -29.83 -15.72
CA LEU A 331 -27.51 -30.94 -16.56
C LEU A 331 -28.63 -31.73 -17.24
N ASN A 332 -29.82 -31.75 -16.63
CA ASN A 332 -31.02 -32.43 -17.14
C ASN A 332 -31.83 -31.57 -18.13
N THR A 333 -31.52 -30.28 -18.27
CA THR A 333 -32.18 -29.35 -19.20
C THR A 333 -31.15 -28.45 -19.88
N PRO A 334 -30.31 -29.00 -20.78
CA PRO A 334 -29.33 -28.20 -21.51
C PRO A 334 -30.03 -27.12 -22.34
N GLN A 335 -29.49 -25.91 -22.32
CA GLN A 335 -30.03 -24.75 -23.03
C GLN A 335 -29.13 -24.41 -24.22
N ASN A 336 -29.72 -23.91 -25.31
CA ASN A 336 -29.00 -23.48 -26.51
C ASN A 336 -28.61 -21.99 -26.43
N ALA A 337 -27.81 -21.51 -27.38
CA ALA A 337 -27.39 -20.11 -27.43
C ALA A 337 -28.58 -19.12 -27.52
N GLY A 338 -29.68 -19.52 -28.17
CA GLY A 338 -30.89 -18.71 -28.31
C GLY A 338 -31.64 -18.46 -27.01
N PHE A 339 -31.45 -19.31 -25.99
CA PHE A 339 -32.07 -19.16 -24.67
C PHE A 339 -31.66 -17.85 -23.97
N ALA A 340 -30.49 -17.27 -24.31
CA ALA A 340 -30.05 -15.97 -23.80
C ALA A 340 -31.08 -14.85 -24.04
N THR A 341 -31.84 -14.91 -25.14
CA THR A 341 -32.90 -13.91 -25.44
C THR A 341 -34.07 -13.97 -24.47
N GLN A 342 -34.39 -15.15 -23.93
CA GLN A 342 -35.46 -15.34 -22.94
C GLN A 342 -35.08 -14.80 -21.56
N LEU A 343 -33.79 -14.54 -21.34
CA LEU A 343 -33.25 -13.98 -20.11
C LEU A 343 -33.20 -12.43 -20.14
N GLN A 344 -33.59 -11.78 -21.25
CA GLN A 344 -33.83 -10.34 -21.28
C GLN A 344 -35.14 -9.98 -20.57
N VAL A 345 -35.11 -10.05 -19.25
CA VAL A 345 -36.21 -9.63 -18.38
C VAL A 345 -36.02 -8.19 -17.90
N PRO A 346 -37.07 -7.51 -17.41
CA PRO A 346 -36.94 -6.14 -16.90
C PRO A 346 -35.85 -6.04 -15.83
N GLY A 347 -34.91 -5.11 -16.02
CA GLY A 347 -33.75 -4.91 -15.13
C GLY A 347 -32.47 -5.63 -15.56
N VAL A 348 -32.46 -6.32 -16.71
CA VAL A 348 -31.26 -6.89 -17.34
C VAL A 348 -30.78 -5.96 -18.46
N ASP A 349 -29.59 -5.40 -18.33
CA ASP A 349 -28.98 -4.55 -19.37
C ASP A 349 -28.43 -5.38 -20.55
N GLY A 350 -27.90 -6.58 -20.28
CA GLY A 350 -27.36 -7.44 -21.32
C GLY A 350 -27.22 -8.89 -20.88
N VAL A 351 -27.33 -9.80 -21.85
CA VAL A 351 -27.10 -11.23 -21.67
C VAL A 351 -26.19 -11.70 -22.79
N THR A 352 -25.18 -12.49 -22.43
CA THR A 352 -24.29 -13.14 -23.39
C THR A 352 -24.25 -14.64 -23.11
N GLY A 353 -24.28 -15.43 -24.17
CA GLY A 353 -24.13 -16.88 -24.10
C GLY A 353 -22.65 -17.25 -24.01
N VAL A 354 -22.32 -18.20 -23.14
CA VAL A 354 -20.99 -18.80 -23.08
C VAL A 354 -21.15 -20.30 -23.24
N VAL A 355 -20.54 -20.86 -24.27
CA VAL A 355 -20.45 -22.30 -24.48
C VAL A 355 -19.21 -22.80 -23.76
N ARG A 356 -19.30 -23.93 -23.06
CA ARG A 356 -18.18 -24.54 -22.36
C ARG A 356 -18.11 -26.02 -22.71
N ASP A 357 -17.02 -26.43 -23.35
CA ASP A 357 -16.68 -27.84 -23.54
C ASP A 357 -15.50 -28.18 -22.61
N THR A 358 -15.66 -29.18 -21.74
CA THR A 358 -14.59 -29.62 -20.83
C THR A 358 -13.78 -30.79 -21.38
N GLN A 359 -14.15 -31.30 -22.56
CA GLN A 359 -13.58 -32.49 -23.19
C GLN A 359 -13.01 -32.20 -24.58
N ALA A 360 -12.88 -30.93 -24.96
CA ALA A 360 -12.35 -30.55 -26.25
C ALA A 360 -10.90 -31.04 -26.41
N LEU A 361 -10.64 -31.72 -27.52
CA LEU A 361 -9.30 -32.21 -27.86
C LEU A 361 -8.55 -31.12 -28.64
N VAL A 362 -7.50 -30.59 -28.04
CA VAL A 362 -6.57 -29.66 -28.70
C VAL A 362 -5.26 -30.42 -28.90
N GLY A 363 -5.05 -30.92 -30.13
CA GLY A 363 -3.99 -31.90 -30.39
C GLY A 363 -4.30 -33.26 -29.75
N SER A 364 -3.39 -33.78 -28.93
CA SER A 364 -3.57 -35.04 -28.19
C SER A 364 -4.08 -34.85 -26.75
N GLU A 365 -4.24 -33.60 -26.29
CA GLU A 365 -4.61 -33.30 -24.91
C GLU A 365 -6.06 -32.81 -24.79
N LYS A 366 -6.71 -33.18 -23.68
CA LYS A 366 -8.04 -32.69 -23.33
C LYS A 366 -7.91 -31.35 -22.63
N ASN A 367 -8.55 -30.33 -23.17
CA ASN A 367 -8.60 -28.99 -22.61
C ASN A 367 -10.05 -28.55 -22.39
N THR A 368 -10.24 -27.65 -21.43
CA THR A 368 -11.51 -26.94 -21.29
C THR A 368 -11.49 -25.74 -22.20
N VAL A 369 -12.51 -25.62 -23.03
CA VAL A 369 -12.59 -24.63 -24.10
C VAL A 369 -13.90 -23.87 -23.95
N TYR A 370 -13.84 -22.56 -24.11
CA TYR A 370 -14.99 -21.67 -24.01
C TYR A 370 -15.28 -21.00 -25.36
N GLY A 371 -16.54 -21.01 -25.79
CA GLY A 371 -17.02 -20.25 -26.93
C GLY A 371 -17.78 -19.02 -26.46
N ILE A 372 -17.41 -17.84 -26.92
CA ILE A 372 -18.05 -16.57 -26.57
C ILE A 372 -18.33 -15.73 -27.82
N ASP A 373 -19.42 -14.95 -27.83
CA ASP A 373 -19.58 -13.86 -28.81
C ASP A 373 -18.86 -12.61 -28.31
N VAL A 374 -17.77 -12.19 -28.96
CA VAL A 374 -16.92 -11.11 -28.44
C VAL A 374 -17.67 -9.77 -28.29
N PRO A 375 -18.46 -9.31 -29.28
CA PRO A 375 -19.23 -8.06 -29.14
C PRO A 375 -20.22 -8.11 -27.98
N SER A 376 -21.04 -9.17 -27.88
CA SER A 376 -22.02 -9.30 -26.80
C SER A 376 -21.35 -9.52 -25.44
N PHE A 377 -20.25 -10.28 -25.40
CA PHE A 377 -19.51 -10.54 -24.17
C PHE A 377 -18.88 -9.27 -23.61
N ARG A 378 -18.30 -8.40 -24.45
CA ARG A 378 -17.75 -7.10 -24.00
C ARG A 378 -18.79 -6.15 -23.41
N HIS A 379 -20.06 -6.31 -23.80
CA HIS A 379 -21.15 -5.51 -23.25
C HIS A 379 -21.57 -5.98 -21.85
N VAL A 380 -21.37 -7.27 -21.54
CA VAL A 380 -21.85 -7.92 -20.29
C VAL A 380 -20.73 -8.17 -19.29
N ALA A 381 -19.51 -8.43 -19.78
CA ALA A 381 -18.37 -8.82 -18.98
C ALA A 381 -17.06 -8.18 -19.46
N TYR A 382 -16.13 -8.02 -18.51
CA TYR A 382 -14.82 -7.44 -18.79
C TYR A 382 -13.96 -8.39 -19.64
N LEU A 383 -13.57 -7.94 -20.84
CA LEU A 383 -12.71 -8.69 -21.76
C LEU A 383 -11.73 -7.74 -22.47
N PRO A 384 -10.56 -7.47 -21.87
CA PRO A 384 -9.55 -6.60 -22.46
C PRO A 384 -8.84 -7.29 -23.63
N ASP A 385 -8.34 -6.50 -24.57
CA ASP A 385 -7.57 -7.01 -25.71
C ASP A 385 -6.27 -7.75 -25.30
N SER A 386 -5.75 -7.46 -24.11
CA SER A 386 -4.58 -8.15 -23.54
C SER A 386 -4.80 -9.63 -23.24
N PHE A 387 -6.05 -10.11 -23.21
CA PHE A 387 -6.34 -11.54 -23.04
C PHE A 387 -6.15 -12.33 -24.34
N PHE A 388 -5.95 -11.65 -25.46
CA PHE A 388 -5.69 -12.25 -26.76
C PHE A 388 -4.18 -12.27 -27.03
N VAL A 389 -3.68 -13.40 -27.55
CA VAL A 389 -2.23 -13.61 -27.80
C VAL A 389 -1.65 -12.54 -28.74
N ASP A 390 -2.44 -12.12 -29.73
CA ASP A 390 -2.06 -11.09 -30.70
C ASP A 390 -2.33 -9.65 -30.20
N GLY A 391 -2.82 -9.50 -28.96
CA GLY A 391 -3.11 -8.22 -28.33
C GLY A 391 -4.29 -7.46 -28.95
N ALA A 392 -5.07 -8.10 -29.82
CA ALA A 392 -6.27 -7.54 -30.42
C ALA A 392 -7.33 -8.63 -30.65
N ALA A 393 -8.52 -8.44 -30.09
CA ALA A 393 -9.62 -9.40 -30.26
C ALA A 393 -10.05 -9.53 -31.72
N GLN A 394 -10.11 -8.41 -32.46
CA GLN A 394 -10.51 -8.42 -33.87
C GLN A 394 -9.54 -9.21 -34.74
N GLN A 395 -8.22 -9.04 -34.53
CA GLN A 395 -7.21 -9.80 -35.28
C GLN A 395 -7.31 -11.29 -34.98
N THR A 396 -7.62 -11.66 -33.75
CA THR A 396 -7.82 -13.07 -33.37
C THR A 396 -9.09 -13.63 -34.03
N ILE A 397 -10.19 -12.87 -34.05
CA ILE A 397 -11.43 -13.23 -34.76
C ILE A 397 -11.16 -13.45 -36.24
N ASP A 398 -10.48 -12.50 -36.89
CA ASP A 398 -10.14 -12.56 -38.31
C ASP A 398 -9.22 -13.76 -38.61
N ALA A 399 -8.26 -14.06 -37.73
CA ALA A 399 -7.37 -15.20 -37.85
C ALA A 399 -8.10 -16.55 -37.70
N MET A 400 -9.10 -16.65 -36.83
CA MET A 400 -9.89 -17.88 -36.65
C MET A 400 -10.91 -18.09 -37.76
N THR A 401 -11.55 -17.03 -38.23
CA THR A 401 -12.50 -17.10 -39.37
C THR A 401 -11.81 -17.65 -40.62
N ASN A 402 -10.51 -17.39 -40.77
CA ASN A 402 -9.68 -17.90 -41.86
C ASN A 402 -9.09 -19.31 -41.61
N ARG A 403 -9.20 -19.87 -40.39
CA ARG A 403 -8.66 -21.19 -39.99
C ARG A 403 -9.79 -22.20 -39.75
N THR A 404 -10.45 -22.65 -40.81
CA THR A 404 -11.63 -23.53 -40.72
C THR A 404 -11.34 -25.05 -40.71
N THR A 405 -10.09 -25.52 -40.67
CA THR A 405 -9.80 -26.90 -41.13
C THR A 405 -9.25 -27.95 -40.15
N ASN A 406 -8.96 -27.67 -38.87
CA ASN A 406 -8.29 -28.67 -37.99
C ASN A 406 -8.90 -28.87 -36.59
N TYR A 407 -10.18 -29.26 -36.50
CA TYR A 407 -10.76 -29.71 -35.22
C TYR A 407 -11.36 -31.12 -35.36
N ALA A 408 -11.15 -31.97 -34.33
CA ALA A 408 -11.60 -33.36 -34.32
C ALA A 408 -13.14 -33.47 -34.25
N PRO A 409 -13.77 -34.43 -34.97
CA PRO A 409 -15.22 -34.59 -34.99
C PRO A 409 -15.74 -35.21 -33.68
N GLY A 410 -16.80 -34.63 -33.09
CA GLY A 410 -17.60 -35.30 -32.03
C GLY A 410 -18.15 -34.43 -30.88
N SER A 411 -17.53 -33.31 -30.53
CA SER A 411 -18.07 -32.35 -29.54
C SER A 411 -17.82 -30.90 -29.96
N ALA A 412 -16.66 -30.65 -30.59
CA ALA A 412 -16.31 -29.38 -31.20
C ALA A 412 -17.31 -28.95 -32.28
N GLN A 413 -17.94 -29.88 -33.00
CA GLN A 413 -18.86 -29.54 -34.09
C GLN A 413 -20.13 -28.85 -33.59
N GLN A 414 -20.69 -29.24 -32.45
CA GLN A 414 -21.84 -28.54 -31.86
C GLN A 414 -21.45 -27.13 -31.36
N VAL A 415 -20.23 -26.97 -30.83
CA VAL A 415 -19.70 -25.67 -30.40
C VAL A 415 -19.43 -24.78 -31.62
N LEU A 416 -18.86 -25.34 -32.69
CA LEU A 416 -18.61 -24.67 -33.95
C LEU A 416 -19.90 -24.33 -34.70
N ASP A 417 -20.92 -25.18 -34.67
CA ASP A 417 -22.25 -24.92 -35.25
C ASP A 417 -22.98 -23.82 -34.45
N ALA A 418 -22.86 -23.82 -33.12
CA ALA A 418 -23.38 -22.77 -32.26
C ALA A 418 -22.64 -21.43 -32.47
N LEU A 419 -21.33 -21.47 -32.71
CA LEU A 419 -20.53 -20.30 -33.07
C LEU A 419 -20.83 -19.83 -34.50
N ALA A 420 -21.05 -20.72 -35.46
CA ALA A 420 -21.43 -20.37 -36.84
C ALA A 420 -22.79 -19.66 -36.91
N ALA A 421 -23.68 -19.93 -35.95
CA ALA A 421 -24.93 -19.18 -35.77
C ALA A 421 -24.74 -17.81 -35.09
N THR A 422 -23.53 -17.50 -34.60
CA THR A 422 -23.21 -16.26 -33.88
C THR A 422 -22.15 -15.48 -34.68
N PRO A 423 -22.51 -14.39 -35.38
CA PRO A 423 -21.67 -13.79 -36.42
C PRO A 423 -20.24 -13.38 -36.04
N ASN A 424 -19.86 -13.36 -34.74
CA ASN A 424 -18.54 -12.93 -34.25
C ASN A 424 -18.02 -13.79 -33.07
N GLY A 425 -18.40 -15.07 -33.01
CA GLY A 425 -17.98 -15.98 -31.94
C GLY A 425 -16.50 -16.38 -31.96
N VAL A 426 -15.84 -16.40 -30.80
CA VAL A 426 -14.45 -16.81 -30.58
C VAL A 426 -14.35 -17.98 -29.60
N ILE A 427 -13.44 -18.92 -29.89
CA ILE A 427 -13.02 -19.96 -28.97
C ILE A 427 -11.79 -19.49 -28.17
N ILE A 428 -11.88 -19.50 -26.84
CA ILE A 428 -10.76 -19.25 -25.92
C ILE A 428 -10.46 -20.57 -25.19
N SER A 429 -9.23 -21.10 -25.33
CA SER A 429 -8.74 -22.26 -24.57
C SER A 429 -8.03 -21.84 -23.30
#